data_AF-A0AAU8HQU0-F1
#
_entry.id   AF-A0AAU8HQU0-F1
#
_cell.length_a   1.000
_cell.length_b   1.000
_cell.length_c   1.000
_cell.angle_alpha   90.00
_cell.angle_beta   90.00
_cell.angle_gamma   90.00
#
_symmetry.space_group_name_H-M   'P 1'
#
loop_
_entity.id
_entity.type
_entity.pdbx_description
1 polymer ?
#
loop_
_entity_poly.entity_id
_entity_poly.type
_entity_poly.pdbx_seq_one_letter_code
_entity_poly.pdbx_strand_id
1 'polypeptide(L)'
;MKSYITFELKRKLKDPKTWFLMAIIFIISFQMIGEYRADDARRPYRYVCHRIFPELILDAYSQFGWDVPDAAIDSLHIWMETSDQAQAAYLAEDYNEYTRLHSFVYLLNPRYTPPQADDPRAEWWDEEIKKVWDDVSGGIAYEEIEFYNPRTNSPIYYFLKNGQLYHHLHINDIEPIGRYHMDSMTFLYHYFREIVPMLLAFIILILVFDSINDQWKSGNLKLILTQPFSRKKYLLSKVTISILHVLFVILIPALVISLLLGLSDGFENFKYPVTYLEGGFTSADPMPNYLERDTERMGNYQALGISGYSLIRGDISDKLTLMPLYQFLLLALALLVLCTVFYVVLNIFISSVTKNKIIGFSAAAVISIIGIAVSQRWIVDEKLNLSPFTMNNPVNILNGNYNTTPLLAIIVLVTATALLILGNIWYFKKKDL
;
A
#
# COMPACT_ATOMS: atom_id res chain seq x y z
N MET A 1 -17.19 -9.30 -32.67
CA MET A 1 -16.35 -8.54 -31.72
C MET A 1 -15.60 -9.46 -30.75
N LYS A 2 -16.27 -10.36 -30.01
CA LYS A 2 -15.62 -11.34 -29.13
C LYS A 2 -14.53 -12.18 -29.84
N SER A 3 -14.84 -12.75 -31.01
CA SER A 3 -13.87 -13.51 -31.82
C SER A 3 -12.61 -12.70 -32.19
N TYR A 4 -12.78 -11.43 -32.57
CA TYR A 4 -11.66 -10.52 -32.87
C TYR A 4 -10.78 -10.25 -31.64
N ILE A 5 -11.40 -9.94 -30.50
CA ILE A 5 -10.69 -9.69 -29.23
C ILE A 5 -9.88 -10.93 -28.84
N THR A 6 -10.49 -12.12 -28.87
CA THR A 6 -9.81 -13.36 -28.52
C THR A 6 -8.66 -13.69 -29.48
N PHE A 7 -8.85 -13.50 -30.79
CA PHE A 7 -7.80 -13.74 -31.79
C PHE A 7 -6.60 -12.80 -31.60
N GLU A 8 -6.85 -11.49 -31.49
CA GLU A 8 -5.80 -10.49 -31.30
C GLU A 8 -5.05 -10.66 -29.97
N LEU A 9 -5.78 -10.97 -28.89
CA LEU A 9 -5.16 -11.25 -27.60
C LEU A 9 -4.24 -12.47 -27.68
N LYS A 10 -4.70 -13.59 -28.26
CA LYS A 10 -3.86 -14.78 -28.46
C LYS A 10 -2.59 -14.48 -29.27
N ARG A 11 -2.70 -13.63 -30.30
CA ARG A 11 -1.52 -13.19 -31.08
C ARG A 11 -0.54 -12.40 -30.21
N LYS A 12 -1.04 -11.43 -29.43
CA LYS A 12 -0.22 -10.60 -28.52
C LYS A 12 0.47 -11.42 -27.43
N LEU A 13 -0.20 -12.43 -26.89
CA LEU A 13 0.38 -13.33 -25.88
C LEU A 13 1.53 -14.19 -26.43
N LYS A 14 1.57 -14.44 -27.74
CA LYS A 14 2.66 -15.16 -28.40
C LYS A 14 3.80 -14.25 -28.88
N ASP A 15 3.66 -12.94 -28.74
CA ASP A 15 4.69 -11.98 -29.13
C ASP A 15 5.94 -12.14 -28.24
N PRO A 16 7.16 -12.28 -28.82
CA PRO A 16 8.39 -12.35 -28.04
C PRO A 16 8.57 -11.21 -27.04
N LYS A 17 8.06 -10.00 -27.34
CA LYS A 17 8.11 -8.86 -26.41
C LYS A 17 7.37 -9.15 -25.11
N THR A 18 6.25 -9.88 -25.17
CA THR A 18 5.46 -10.27 -23.99
C THR A 18 6.30 -11.12 -23.04
N TRP A 19 6.94 -12.16 -23.57
CA TRP A 19 7.78 -13.07 -22.78
C TRP A 19 9.05 -12.41 -22.27
N PHE A 20 9.65 -11.52 -23.07
CA PHE A 20 10.79 -10.73 -22.65
C PHE A 20 10.47 -9.82 -21.45
N LEU A 21 9.35 -9.10 -21.50
CA LEU A 21 8.93 -8.25 -20.37
C LEU A 21 8.58 -9.08 -19.13
N MET A 22 7.90 -10.22 -19.29
CA MET A 22 7.64 -11.12 -18.16
C MET A 22 8.95 -11.62 -17.54
N ALA A 23 9.95 -11.98 -18.34
CA ALA A 23 11.26 -12.38 -17.85
C ALA A 23 11.96 -11.28 -17.05
N ILE A 24 11.90 -10.02 -17.51
CA ILE A 24 12.41 -8.86 -16.74
C ILE A 24 11.69 -8.75 -15.39
N ILE A 25 10.36 -8.87 -15.37
CA ILE A 25 9.58 -8.81 -14.14
C ILE A 25 10.00 -9.93 -13.18
N PHE A 26 10.18 -11.17 -13.68
CA PHE A 26 10.69 -12.28 -12.86
C PHE A 26 12.06 -11.95 -12.26
N ILE A 27 13.01 -11.48 -13.07
CA ILE A 27 14.38 -11.17 -12.60
C ILE A 27 14.33 -10.12 -11.48
N ILE A 28 13.63 -9.01 -11.70
CA ILE A 28 13.53 -7.93 -10.71
C ILE A 28 12.81 -8.43 -9.45
N SER A 29 11.77 -9.25 -9.59
CA SER A 29 11.05 -9.81 -8.45
C SER A 29 11.91 -10.76 -7.62
N PHE A 30 12.71 -11.62 -8.26
CA PHE A 30 13.66 -12.49 -7.54
C PHE A 30 14.76 -11.70 -6.84
N GLN A 31 15.25 -10.62 -7.46
CA GLN A 31 16.19 -9.72 -6.81
C GLN A 31 15.57 -9.08 -5.56
N MET A 32 14.35 -8.53 -5.67
CA MET A 32 13.61 -7.96 -4.54
C MET A 32 13.42 -8.98 -3.41
N ILE A 33 13.02 -10.22 -3.73
CA ILE A 33 12.88 -11.29 -2.73
C ILE A 33 14.21 -11.55 -2.02
N GLY A 34 15.32 -11.60 -2.76
CA GLY A 34 16.65 -11.79 -2.19
C GLY A 34 17.06 -10.64 -1.25
N GLU A 35 16.81 -9.39 -1.65
CA GLU A 35 17.08 -8.20 -0.85
C GLU A 35 16.26 -8.20 0.45
N TYR A 36 14.95 -8.45 0.36
CA TYR A 36 14.05 -8.52 1.50
C TYR A 36 14.44 -9.63 2.48
N ARG A 37 14.73 -10.84 1.99
CA ARG A 37 15.21 -11.95 2.84
C ARG A 37 16.56 -11.62 3.51
N ALA A 38 17.45 -10.90 2.82
CA ALA A 38 18.71 -10.47 3.40
C ALA A 38 18.53 -9.36 4.45
N ASP A 39 17.57 -8.45 4.27
CA ASP A 39 17.22 -7.44 5.27
C ASP A 39 16.54 -8.06 6.49
N ASP A 40 15.62 -9.01 6.29
CA ASP A 40 14.96 -9.76 7.36
C ASP A 40 15.99 -10.56 8.18
N ALA A 41 16.96 -11.22 7.54
CA ALA A 41 18.05 -11.89 8.25
C ALA A 41 18.97 -10.93 9.04
N ARG A 42 19.19 -9.70 8.54
CA ARG A 42 20.01 -8.68 9.21
C ARG A 42 19.26 -7.99 10.36
N ARG A 43 17.94 -7.89 10.23
CA ARG A 43 17.04 -7.19 11.13
C ARG A 43 15.84 -8.10 11.41
N PRO A 44 16.08 -9.29 12.01
CA PRO A 44 15.00 -10.21 12.27
C PRO A 44 13.99 -9.50 13.15
N TYR A 45 12.72 -9.90 13.03
CA TYR A 45 11.74 -9.49 14.02
C TYR A 45 12.30 -9.81 15.40
N ARG A 46 12.51 -8.76 16.20
CA ARG A 46 13.02 -8.85 17.55
C ARG A 46 11.91 -8.39 18.46
N TYR A 47 11.66 -9.20 19.50
CA TYR A 47 10.93 -8.76 20.66
C TYR A 47 11.42 -7.38 21.10
N VAL A 48 10.50 -6.42 21.19
CA VAL A 48 10.76 -5.12 21.78
C VAL A 48 10.44 -5.24 23.26
N CYS A 49 11.49 -5.23 24.09
CA CYS A 49 11.34 -5.27 25.53
C CYS A 49 10.74 -3.95 26.03
N HIS A 50 9.46 -3.98 26.38
CA HIS A 50 8.74 -2.82 26.91
C HIS A 50 8.91 -2.65 28.42
N ARG A 51 9.64 -3.55 29.10
CA ARG A 51 9.91 -3.46 30.55
C ARG A 51 10.77 -2.27 30.94
N ILE A 52 11.69 -1.84 30.08
CA ILE A 52 12.65 -0.77 30.40
C ILE A 52 11.92 0.54 30.72
N PHE A 53 10.82 0.83 30.04
CA PHE A 53 10.10 2.10 30.23
C PHE A 53 9.42 2.23 31.61
N PRO A 54 8.57 1.29 32.08
CA PRO A 54 8.01 1.35 33.43
C PRO A 54 9.09 1.27 34.52
N GLU A 55 10.20 0.56 34.29
CA GLU A 55 11.34 0.52 35.22
C GLU A 55 11.99 1.90 35.39
N LEU A 56 12.24 2.61 34.28
CA LEU A 56 12.74 3.99 34.31
C LEU A 56 11.79 4.96 35.02
N ILE A 57 10.47 4.72 34.93
CA ILE A 57 9.47 5.55 35.61
C ILE A 57 9.52 5.32 37.12
N LEU A 58 9.55 4.06 37.57
CA LEU A 58 9.69 3.72 38.99
C LEU A 58 10.97 4.28 39.59
N ASP A 59 12.09 4.16 38.86
CA ASP A 59 13.37 4.74 39.26
C ASP A 59 13.28 6.27 39.40
N ALA A 60 12.60 6.94 38.47
CA ALA A 60 12.40 8.38 38.53
C ALA A 60 11.55 8.78 39.75
N TYR A 61 10.44 8.08 40.03
CA TYR A 61 9.61 8.35 41.21
C TYR A 61 10.41 8.28 42.51
N SER A 62 11.22 7.22 42.64
CA SER A 62 12.13 7.02 43.77
C SER A 62 13.20 8.11 43.86
N GLN A 63 13.84 8.45 42.73
CA GLN A 63 14.92 9.42 42.68
C GLN A 63 14.46 10.85 43.01
N PHE A 64 13.28 11.25 42.53
CA PHE A 64 12.76 12.61 42.73
C PHE A 64 11.89 12.75 43.99
N GLY A 65 11.62 11.65 44.71
CA GLY A 65 10.82 11.66 45.93
C GLY A 65 9.39 12.14 45.69
N TRP A 66 8.80 11.77 44.54
CA TRP A 66 7.42 12.11 44.23
C TRP A 66 6.46 11.31 45.12
N ASP A 67 5.43 11.97 45.63
CA ASP A 67 4.34 11.32 46.35
C ASP A 67 3.39 10.68 45.33
N VAL A 68 3.67 9.43 44.98
CA VAL A 68 2.96 8.66 43.97
C VAL A 68 2.01 7.69 44.65
N PRO A 69 0.71 7.64 44.25
CA PRO A 69 -0.23 6.68 44.80
C PRO A 69 0.22 5.23 44.59
N ASP A 70 -0.02 4.35 45.57
CA ASP A 70 0.31 2.92 45.48
C ASP A 70 -0.30 2.26 44.22
N ALA A 71 -1.54 2.62 43.86
CA ALA A 71 -2.21 2.13 42.66
C ALA A 71 -1.44 2.41 41.34
N ALA A 72 -0.70 3.53 41.29
CA ALA A 72 0.14 3.86 40.13
C ALA A 72 1.44 3.04 40.10
N ILE A 73 1.98 2.71 41.27
CA ILE A 73 3.12 1.79 41.40
C ILE A 73 2.69 0.37 41.00
N ASP A 74 1.53 -0.08 41.48
CA ASP A 74 0.94 -1.38 41.14
C ASP A 74 0.72 -1.52 39.62
N SER A 75 0.19 -0.47 38.97
CA SER A 75 0.00 -0.44 37.51
C SER A 75 1.32 -0.53 36.72
N LEU A 76 2.40 0.07 37.23
CA LEU A 76 3.74 -0.08 36.64
C LEU A 76 4.29 -1.48 36.83
N HIS A 77 4.05 -2.12 37.97
CA HIS A 77 4.41 -3.51 38.20
C HIS A 77 3.65 -4.47 37.26
N ILE A 78 2.35 -4.26 37.06
CA ILE A 78 1.55 -5.02 36.08
C ILE A 78 2.16 -4.88 34.68
N TRP A 79 2.55 -3.67 34.28
CA TRP A 79 3.21 -3.45 32.99
C TRP A 79 4.54 -4.21 32.88
N MET A 80 5.39 -4.15 33.90
CA MET A 80 6.66 -4.88 33.93
C MET A 80 6.43 -6.40 33.84
N GLU A 81 5.53 -6.94 34.67
CA GLU A 81 5.23 -8.37 34.70
C GLU A 81 4.66 -8.85 33.36
N THR A 82 3.71 -8.12 32.78
CA THR A 82 3.15 -8.44 31.46
C THR A 82 4.24 -8.42 30.38
N SER A 83 5.20 -7.49 30.47
CA SER A 83 6.34 -7.43 29.55
C SER A 83 7.27 -8.63 29.70
N ASP A 84 7.51 -9.10 30.92
CA ASP A 84 8.31 -10.30 31.19
C ASP A 84 7.59 -11.56 30.69
N GLN A 85 6.28 -11.67 30.93
CA GLN A 85 5.45 -12.77 30.42
C GLN A 85 5.42 -12.80 28.89
N ALA A 86 5.28 -11.64 28.23
CA ALA A 86 5.33 -11.54 26.77
C ALA A 86 6.68 -12.03 26.22
N GLN A 87 7.79 -11.64 26.89
CA GLN A 87 9.11 -12.12 26.51
C GLN A 87 9.23 -13.64 26.67
N ALA A 88 8.73 -14.20 27.77
CA ALA A 88 8.73 -15.63 28.02
C ALA A 88 7.92 -16.39 26.95
N ALA A 89 6.72 -15.89 26.60
CA ALA A 89 5.89 -16.46 25.55
C ALA A 89 6.60 -16.45 24.19
N TYR A 90 7.24 -15.33 23.82
CA TYR A 90 8.03 -15.23 22.59
C TYR A 90 9.18 -16.23 22.54
N LEU A 91 9.93 -16.39 23.64
CA LEU A 91 11.04 -17.34 23.74
C LEU A 91 10.57 -18.81 23.74
N ALA A 92 9.33 -19.05 24.17
CA ALA A 92 8.69 -20.36 24.13
C ALA A 92 7.98 -20.66 22.80
N GLU A 93 8.05 -19.75 21.82
CA GLU A 93 7.33 -19.83 20.54
C GLU A 93 5.79 -19.90 20.70
N ASP A 94 5.27 -19.43 21.84
CA ASP A 94 3.82 -19.23 22.06
C ASP A 94 3.41 -17.87 21.50
N TYR A 95 3.31 -17.79 20.17
CA TYR A 95 3.00 -16.53 19.48
C TYR A 95 1.57 -16.04 19.74
N ASN A 96 0.64 -16.93 20.08
CA ASN A 96 -0.72 -16.54 20.42
C ASN A 96 -0.76 -15.77 21.74
N GLU A 97 -0.11 -16.31 22.78
CA GLU A 97 -0.01 -15.62 24.07
C GLU A 97 0.88 -14.38 23.99
N TYR A 98 1.97 -14.47 23.21
CA TYR A 98 2.82 -13.31 22.93
C TYR A 98 2.02 -12.15 22.33
N THR A 99 1.25 -12.38 21.27
CA THR A 99 0.48 -11.32 20.60
C THR A 99 -0.60 -10.75 21.52
N ARG A 100 -1.24 -11.58 22.36
CA ARG A 100 -2.18 -11.12 23.40
C ARG A 100 -1.51 -10.18 24.40
N LEU A 101 -0.45 -10.65 25.06
CA LEU A 101 0.26 -9.89 26.09
C LEU A 101 0.91 -8.63 25.51
N HIS A 102 1.47 -8.72 24.30
CA HIS A 102 2.11 -7.59 23.66
C HIS A 102 1.08 -6.53 23.25
N SER A 103 -0.11 -6.94 22.78
CA SER A 103 -1.23 -6.01 22.58
C SER A 103 -1.56 -5.27 23.88
N PHE A 104 -1.71 -5.98 24.99
CA PHE A 104 -2.01 -5.37 26.30
C PHE A 104 -0.92 -4.37 26.73
N VAL A 105 0.36 -4.74 26.62
CA VAL A 105 1.50 -3.86 26.88
C VAL A 105 1.44 -2.56 26.06
N TYR A 106 1.09 -2.65 24.77
CA TYR A 106 0.93 -1.47 23.91
C TYR A 106 -0.27 -0.61 24.32
N LEU A 107 -1.32 -1.17 24.92
CA LEU A 107 -2.46 -0.42 25.44
C LEU A 107 -2.18 0.24 26.81
N LEU A 108 -1.22 -0.26 27.59
CA LEU A 108 -0.82 0.34 28.87
C LEU A 108 -0.09 1.69 28.68
N ASN A 109 0.82 1.78 27.70
CA ASN A 109 1.60 2.99 27.44
C ASN A 109 0.75 4.28 27.23
N PRO A 110 -0.29 4.27 26.39
CA PRO A 110 -1.09 5.45 26.20
C PRO A 110 -1.99 5.78 27.39
N ARG A 111 -2.28 4.81 28.28
CA ARG A 111 -2.93 5.14 29.57
C ARG A 111 -1.96 5.78 30.55
N TYR A 112 -0.66 5.47 30.45
CA TYR A 112 0.38 6.22 31.16
C TYR A 112 0.51 7.65 30.62
N THR A 113 0.24 7.88 29.34
CA THR A 113 0.34 9.20 28.68
C THR A 113 -1.00 9.63 28.09
N PRO A 114 -2.05 9.80 28.91
CA PRO A 114 -3.36 10.14 28.36
C PRO A 114 -3.28 11.50 27.64
N PRO A 115 -4.12 11.71 26.61
CA PRO A 115 -4.29 13.04 26.03
C PRO A 115 -4.53 14.07 27.13
N GLN A 116 -4.12 15.32 26.93
CA GLN A 116 -4.41 16.36 27.92
C GLN A 116 -5.93 16.39 28.18
N ALA A 117 -6.36 16.67 29.41
CA ALA A 117 -7.78 16.59 29.80
C ALA A 117 -8.70 17.53 28.98
N ASP A 118 -8.12 18.53 28.30
CA ASP A 118 -8.78 19.43 27.36
C ASP A 118 -8.71 18.97 25.89
N ASP A 119 -8.05 17.85 25.59
CA ASP A 119 -8.07 17.23 24.27
C ASP A 119 -9.46 16.59 24.03
N PRO A 120 -10.26 17.10 23.08
CA PRO A 120 -11.58 16.57 22.78
C PRO A 120 -11.56 15.12 22.27
N ARG A 121 -10.37 14.53 22.05
CA ARG A 121 -10.19 13.14 21.60
C ARG A 121 -9.92 12.16 22.75
N ALA A 122 -9.81 12.62 24.00
CA ALA A 122 -9.56 11.76 25.16
C ALA A 122 -10.66 10.69 25.36
N GLU A 123 -11.92 11.06 25.17
CA GLU A 123 -13.05 10.12 25.27
C GLU A 123 -13.03 9.07 24.15
N TRP A 124 -12.85 9.52 22.90
CA TRP A 124 -12.71 8.61 21.73
C TRP A 124 -11.57 7.62 21.93
N TRP A 125 -10.46 8.10 22.49
CA TRP A 125 -9.29 7.30 22.77
C TRP A 125 -9.58 6.17 23.77
N ASP A 126 -10.21 6.51 24.89
CA ASP A 126 -10.59 5.52 25.91
C ASP A 126 -11.57 4.49 25.34
N GLU A 127 -12.50 4.91 24.49
CA GLU A 127 -13.39 4.00 23.76
C GLU A 127 -12.62 3.04 22.83
N GLU A 128 -11.62 3.53 22.09
CA GLU A 128 -10.79 2.69 21.22
C GLU A 128 -9.96 1.66 21.99
N ILE A 129 -9.40 2.02 23.16
CA ILE A 129 -8.70 1.05 24.01
C ILE A 129 -9.68 0.01 24.55
N LYS A 130 -10.84 0.45 25.07
CA LYS A 130 -11.83 -0.45 25.67
C LYS A 130 -12.35 -1.52 24.70
N LYS A 131 -12.43 -1.22 23.40
CA LYS A 131 -12.81 -2.19 22.36
C LYS A 131 -11.88 -3.40 22.29
N VAL A 132 -10.63 -3.24 22.72
CA VAL A 132 -9.59 -4.27 22.66
C VAL A 132 -9.26 -4.83 24.04
N TRP A 133 -9.43 -4.03 25.09
CA TRP A 133 -8.94 -4.30 26.43
C TRP A 133 -9.34 -5.67 26.98
N ASP A 134 -10.64 -5.98 26.97
CA ASP A 134 -11.18 -7.20 27.60
C ASP A 134 -10.63 -8.48 26.98
N ASP A 135 -10.27 -8.44 25.68
CA ASP A 135 -9.72 -9.58 24.96
C ASP A 135 -8.26 -9.86 25.36
N VAL A 136 -7.53 -8.85 25.83
CA VAL A 136 -6.07 -8.92 26.00
C VAL A 136 -5.60 -8.72 27.44
N SER A 137 -6.42 -8.17 28.34
CA SER A 137 -6.01 -7.82 29.72
C SER A 137 -5.87 -9.00 30.67
N GLY A 138 -6.33 -10.19 30.29
CA GLY A 138 -6.35 -11.35 31.19
C GLY A 138 -7.33 -11.20 32.36
N GLY A 139 -8.35 -10.37 32.22
CA GLY A 139 -9.40 -10.15 33.23
C GLY A 139 -9.16 -8.96 34.16
N ILE A 140 -8.06 -8.22 33.98
CA ILE A 140 -7.82 -6.96 34.68
C ILE A 140 -8.83 -5.93 34.17
N ALA A 141 -9.59 -5.32 35.09
CA ALA A 141 -10.59 -4.33 34.69
C ALA A 141 -9.91 -3.05 34.21
N TYR A 142 -10.51 -2.37 33.23
CA TYR A 142 -9.96 -1.14 32.68
C TYR A 142 -9.79 -0.07 33.77
N GLU A 143 -10.72 0.01 34.70
CA GLU A 143 -10.71 0.98 35.80
C GLU A 143 -9.64 0.69 36.87
N GLU A 144 -9.08 -0.52 36.93
CA GLU A 144 -8.07 -0.91 37.92
C GLU A 144 -6.67 -0.38 37.57
N ILE A 145 -6.45 0.03 36.32
CA ILE A 145 -5.16 0.55 35.86
C ILE A 145 -5.17 2.07 35.91
N GLU A 146 -4.38 2.62 36.83
CA GLU A 146 -4.20 4.05 37.05
C GLU A 146 -2.73 4.41 36.92
N PHE A 147 -2.42 5.46 36.16
CA PHE A 147 -1.05 5.94 36.04
C PHE A 147 -0.95 7.37 36.55
N TYR A 148 0.13 7.66 37.30
CA TYR A 148 0.44 9.00 37.77
C TYR A 148 1.42 9.68 36.81
N ASN A 149 0.95 10.61 35.96
CA ASN A 149 1.84 11.26 35.00
C ASN A 149 1.81 12.80 35.07
N PRO A 150 2.95 13.45 35.38
CA PRO A 150 3.15 14.87 35.15
C PRO A 150 3.50 15.16 33.68
N ARG A 151 2.49 15.13 32.80
CA ARG A 151 2.47 15.67 31.42
C ARG A 151 3.67 15.31 30.53
N THR A 152 3.55 14.26 29.73
CA THR A 152 4.50 13.93 28.65
C THR A 152 3.83 13.85 27.28
N ASN A 153 4.42 14.47 26.25
CA ASN A 153 4.02 14.25 24.85
C ASN A 153 4.58 12.90 24.37
N SER A 154 3.74 11.88 24.33
CA SER A 154 4.05 10.56 23.76
C SER A 154 3.42 10.40 22.37
N PRO A 155 3.98 9.58 21.45
CA PRO A 155 3.30 9.21 20.21
C PRO A 155 2.14 8.25 20.53
N ILE A 156 1.05 8.81 21.04
CA ILE A 156 -0.11 8.08 21.56
C ILE A 156 -0.70 7.16 20.47
N TYR A 157 -0.91 7.65 19.25
CA TYR A 157 -1.50 6.85 18.17
C TYR A 157 -0.63 5.66 17.78
N TYR A 158 0.70 5.82 17.83
CA TYR A 158 1.61 4.71 17.56
C TYR A 158 1.34 3.53 18.49
N PHE A 159 1.17 3.78 19.80
CA PHE A 159 0.93 2.73 20.76
C PHE A 159 -0.43 2.05 20.57
N LEU A 160 -1.52 2.80 20.36
CA LEU A 160 -2.83 2.19 20.07
C LEU A 160 -2.83 1.41 18.76
N LYS A 161 -2.23 1.93 17.69
CA LYS A 161 -2.21 1.24 16.40
C LYS A 161 -1.38 -0.06 16.49
N ASN A 162 -0.33 -0.10 17.30
CA ASN A 162 0.36 -1.36 17.61
C ASN A 162 -0.50 -2.28 18.50
N GLY A 163 -1.18 -1.76 19.52
CA GLY A 163 -2.11 -2.54 20.33
C GLY A 163 -3.19 -3.21 19.48
N GLN A 164 -3.81 -2.45 18.57
CA GLN A 164 -4.78 -2.93 17.59
C GLN A 164 -4.16 -3.93 16.61
N LEU A 165 -2.91 -3.72 16.18
CA LEU A 165 -2.18 -4.66 15.32
C LEU A 165 -2.03 -6.02 16.00
N TYR A 166 -1.47 -6.05 17.21
CA TYR A 166 -1.23 -7.29 17.94
C TYR A 166 -2.52 -7.97 18.40
N HIS A 167 -3.57 -7.20 18.72
CA HIS A 167 -4.90 -7.77 18.96
C HIS A 167 -5.44 -8.47 17.72
N HIS A 168 -5.33 -7.84 16.54
CA HIS A 168 -5.76 -8.46 15.29
C HIS A 168 -4.97 -9.76 14.99
N LEU A 169 -3.66 -9.77 15.30
CA LEU A 169 -2.84 -10.98 15.19
C LEU A 169 -3.34 -12.08 16.15
N HIS A 170 -3.62 -11.73 17.41
CA HIS A 170 -4.10 -12.66 18.42
C HIS A 170 -5.45 -13.31 18.04
N ILE A 171 -6.46 -12.51 17.70
CA ILE A 171 -7.81 -13.03 17.38
C ILE A 171 -7.86 -13.84 16.08
N ASN A 172 -6.84 -13.72 15.23
CA ASN A 172 -6.74 -14.47 13.97
C ASN A 172 -5.67 -15.57 14.00
N ASP A 173 -4.98 -15.77 15.14
CA ASP A 173 -3.90 -16.74 15.31
C ASP A 173 -2.80 -16.58 14.24
N ILE A 174 -2.30 -15.34 14.09
CA ILE A 174 -1.28 -14.97 13.09
C ILE A 174 0.02 -14.64 13.81
N GLU A 175 1.12 -15.21 13.34
CA GLU A 175 2.44 -14.89 13.86
C GLU A 175 2.86 -13.45 13.53
N PRO A 176 3.53 -12.76 14.46
CA PRO A 176 4.06 -11.43 14.21
C PRO A 176 5.24 -11.51 13.22
N ILE A 177 5.12 -10.82 12.10
CA ILE A 177 6.17 -10.79 11.08
C ILE A 177 6.89 -9.44 11.04
N GLY A 178 8.16 -9.49 10.65
CA GLY A 178 8.97 -8.32 10.37
C GLY A 178 8.49 -7.58 9.12
N ARG A 179 8.84 -6.29 9.03
CA ARG A 179 8.52 -5.45 7.86
C ARG A 179 9.15 -5.91 6.54
N TYR A 180 10.18 -6.74 6.61
CA TYR A 180 10.89 -7.31 5.46
C TYR A 180 10.51 -8.76 5.20
N HIS A 181 9.54 -9.30 5.96
CA HIS A 181 9.11 -10.67 5.81
C HIS A 181 8.52 -10.90 4.41
N MET A 182 8.99 -11.96 3.76
CA MET A 182 8.67 -12.25 2.36
C MET A 182 8.06 -13.64 2.25
N ASP A 183 6.73 -13.68 2.10
CA ASP A 183 5.93 -14.86 1.84
C ASP A 183 5.07 -14.67 0.58
N SER A 184 4.16 -15.61 0.32
CA SER A 184 3.25 -15.57 -0.83
C SER A 184 2.41 -14.29 -0.94
N MET A 185 1.91 -13.77 0.17
CA MET A 185 0.97 -12.64 0.24
C MET A 185 1.70 -11.31 0.44
N THR A 186 2.70 -11.25 1.30
CA THR A 186 3.52 -10.03 1.49
C THR A 186 4.29 -9.70 0.22
N PHE A 187 4.70 -10.71 -0.56
CA PHE A 187 5.27 -10.49 -1.89
C PHE A 187 4.35 -9.67 -2.79
N LEU A 188 3.05 -9.97 -2.84
CA LEU A 188 2.10 -9.23 -3.69
C LEU A 188 1.99 -7.76 -3.24
N TYR A 189 2.02 -7.53 -1.93
CA TYR A 189 2.02 -6.19 -1.35
C TYR A 189 3.26 -5.39 -1.79
N HIS A 190 4.47 -5.94 -1.62
CA HIS A 190 5.72 -5.30 -2.03
C HIS A 190 5.82 -5.15 -3.55
N TYR A 191 5.36 -6.15 -4.31
CA TYR A 191 5.30 -6.13 -5.77
C TYR A 191 4.43 -4.97 -6.30
N PHE A 192 3.23 -4.77 -5.75
CA PHE A 192 2.35 -3.66 -6.12
C PHE A 192 2.86 -2.30 -5.65
N ARG A 193 3.65 -2.28 -4.57
CA ARG A 193 4.22 -1.05 -4.02
C ARG A 193 5.49 -0.58 -4.73
N GLU A 194 6.33 -1.49 -5.21
CA GLU A 194 7.68 -1.16 -5.67
C GLU A 194 7.89 -1.44 -7.15
N ILE A 195 7.58 -2.67 -7.60
CA ILE A 195 7.87 -3.11 -8.96
C ILE A 195 6.88 -2.55 -9.97
N VAL A 196 5.57 -2.66 -9.67
CA VAL A 196 4.52 -2.20 -10.59
C VAL A 196 4.64 -0.71 -10.90
N PRO A 197 4.74 0.21 -9.91
CA PRO A 197 4.75 1.64 -10.20
C PRO A 197 5.98 2.06 -11.02
N MET A 198 7.12 1.40 -10.79
CA MET A 198 8.37 1.63 -11.51
C MET A 198 8.26 1.24 -13.00
N LEU A 199 7.62 0.11 -13.31
CA LEU A 199 7.62 -0.46 -14.66
C LEU A 199 6.33 -0.20 -15.45
N LEU A 200 5.22 0.18 -14.82
CA LEU A 200 3.89 0.22 -15.44
C LEU A 200 3.86 1.06 -16.72
N ALA A 201 4.29 2.32 -16.65
CA ALA A 201 4.28 3.22 -17.81
C ALA A 201 5.16 2.70 -18.96
N PHE A 202 6.31 2.11 -18.63
CA PHE A 202 7.26 1.55 -19.60
C PHE A 202 6.72 0.28 -20.28
N ILE A 203 6.16 -0.65 -19.51
CA ILE A 203 5.51 -1.86 -20.04
C ILE A 203 4.37 -1.49 -20.98
N ILE A 204 3.52 -0.54 -20.58
CA ILE A 204 2.40 -0.08 -21.40
C ILE A 204 2.89 0.55 -22.69
N LEU A 205 3.91 1.43 -22.61
CA LEU A 205 4.51 2.04 -23.79
C LEU A 205 4.99 0.98 -24.80
N ILE A 206 5.74 -0.02 -24.37
CA ILE A 206 6.27 -1.07 -25.25
C ILE A 206 5.17 -1.94 -25.86
N LEU A 207 4.17 -2.34 -25.06
CA LEU A 207 3.14 -3.30 -25.49
C LEU A 207 2.00 -2.67 -26.30
N VAL A 208 1.71 -1.39 -26.05
CA VAL A 208 0.49 -0.74 -26.55
C VAL A 208 0.78 0.23 -27.68
N PHE A 209 1.93 0.90 -27.69
CA PHE A 209 2.18 1.99 -28.64
C PHE A 209 2.01 1.55 -30.11
N ASP A 210 2.46 0.35 -30.45
CA ASP A 210 2.42 -0.19 -31.81
C ASP A 210 1.02 -0.64 -32.27
N SER A 211 0.04 -0.70 -31.37
CA SER A 211 -1.28 -1.31 -31.62
C SER A 211 -2.08 -0.67 -32.76
N ILE A 212 -1.85 0.62 -33.03
CA ILE A 212 -2.52 1.39 -34.09
C ILE A 212 -1.55 1.68 -35.23
N ASN A 213 -0.31 2.10 -34.93
CA ASN A 213 0.70 2.46 -35.93
C ASN A 213 1.07 1.31 -36.88
N ASP A 214 1.14 0.07 -36.41
CA ASP A 214 1.47 -1.07 -37.28
C ASP A 214 0.35 -1.37 -38.30
N GLN A 215 -0.90 -1.03 -37.97
CA GLN A 215 -2.03 -1.16 -38.90
C GLN A 215 -2.09 -0.05 -39.93
N TRP A 216 -1.60 1.15 -39.59
CA TRP A 216 -1.39 2.23 -40.55
C TRP A 216 -0.35 1.84 -41.60
N LYS A 217 0.82 1.37 -41.17
CA LYS A 217 1.92 1.03 -42.08
C LYS A 217 1.59 -0.15 -42.99
N SER A 218 0.85 -1.14 -42.49
CA SER A 218 0.47 -2.32 -43.28
C SER A 218 -0.71 -2.10 -44.23
N GLY A 219 -1.31 -0.90 -44.27
CA GLY A 219 -2.49 -0.61 -45.09
C GLY A 219 -3.79 -1.29 -44.63
N ASN A 220 -3.68 -2.23 -43.68
CA ASN A 220 -4.78 -3.01 -43.11
C ASN A 220 -5.83 -2.14 -42.42
N LEU A 221 -5.48 -0.94 -41.97
CA LEU A 221 -6.45 -0.03 -41.37
C LEU A 221 -7.57 0.34 -42.36
N LYS A 222 -7.29 0.51 -43.67
CA LYS A 222 -8.33 0.77 -44.68
C LYS A 222 -9.25 -0.43 -44.86
N LEU A 223 -8.71 -1.64 -44.83
CA LEU A 223 -9.50 -2.88 -44.90
C LEU A 223 -10.37 -3.09 -43.67
N ILE A 224 -9.88 -2.76 -42.47
CA ILE A 224 -10.64 -2.88 -41.23
C ILE A 224 -11.73 -1.79 -41.14
N LEU A 225 -11.45 -0.58 -41.61
CA LEU A 225 -12.40 0.54 -41.58
C LEU A 225 -13.47 0.46 -42.69
N THR A 226 -13.28 -0.40 -43.69
CA THR A 226 -14.28 -0.73 -44.73
C THR A 226 -15.17 -1.91 -44.34
N GLN A 227 -14.83 -2.64 -43.27
CA GLN A 227 -15.74 -3.62 -42.67
C GLN A 227 -16.97 -2.93 -42.07
N PRO A 228 -18.13 -3.61 -41.95
CA PRO A 228 -19.38 -3.05 -41.42
C PRO A 228 -19.35 -2.78 -39.89
N PHE A 229 -18.19 -2.49 -39.32
CA PHE A 229 -18.02 -2.19 -37.90
C PHE A 229 -17.79 -0.70 -37.69
N SER A 230 -18.45 -0.13 -36.67
CA SER A 230 -18.25 1.29 -36.35
C SER A 230 -16.85 1.54 -35.79
N ARG A 231 -16.22 2.64 -36.22
CA ARG A 231 -14.86 3.04 -35.80
C ARG A 231 -14.70 3.11 -34.27
N LYS A 232 -15.77 3.53 -33.56
CA LYS A 232 -15.81 3.56 -32.09
C LYS A 232 -15.66 2.17 -31.47
N LYS A 233 -16.39 1.18 -31.99
CA LYS A 233 -16.35 -0.20 -31.48
C LYS A 233 -14.97 -0.84 -31.73
N TYR A 234 -14.34 -0.51 -32.86
CA TYR A 234 -12.97 -0.94 -33.14
C TYR A 234 -11.97 -0.37 -32.12
N LEU A 235 -12.00 0.94 -31.88
CA LEU A 235 -11.13 1.60 -30.89
C LEU A 235 -11.31 1.02 -29.49
N LEU A 236 -12.56 0.88 -29.02
CA LEU A 236 -12.85 0.30 -27.71
C LEU A 236 -12.34 -1.14 -27.60
N SER A 237 -12.47 -1.94 -28.67
CA SER A 237 -11.90 -3.29 -28.68
C SER A 237 -10.39 -3.27 -28.52
N LYS A 238 -9.68 -2.31 -29.15
CA LYS A 238 -8.23 -2.15 -28.99
C LYS A 238 -7.84 -1.75 -27.58
N VAL A 239 -8.58 -0.84 -26.96
CA VAL A 239 -8.38 -0.47 -25.54
C VAL A 239 -8.55 -1.72 -24.66
N THR A 240 -9.63 -2.47 -24.81
CA THR A 240 -9.87 -3.70 -24.02
C THR A 240 -8.78 -4.75 -24.22
N ILE A 241 -8.35 -5.03 -25.45
CA ILE A 241 -7.28 -6.00 -25.74
C ILE A 241 -5.97 -5.55 -25.07
N SER A 242 -5.64 -4.26 -25.15
CA SER A 242 -4.41 -3.71 -24.57
C SER A 242 -4.43 -3.76 -23.04
N ILE A 243 -5.57 -3.46 -22.40
CA ILE A 243 -5.72 -3.59 -20.95
C ILE A 243 -5.50 -5.05 -20.53
N LEU A 244 -6.20 -6.00 -21.17
CA LEU A 244 -6.05 -7.42 -20.85
C LEU A 244 -4.62 -7.93 -21.06
N HIS A 245 -3.95 -7.47 -22.12
CA HIS A 245 -2.57 -7.83 -22.41
C HIS A 245 -1.61 -7.29 -21.34
N VAL A 246 -1.73 -6.03 -20.95
CA VAL A 246 -0.88 -5.43 -19.91
C VAL A 246 -1.11 -6.10 -18.56
N LEU A 247 -2.38 -6.30 -18.16
CA LEU A 247 -2.71 -6.99 -16.92
C LEU A 247 -2.17 -8.42 -16.91
N PHE A 248 -2.19 -9.12 -18.05
CA PHE A 248 -1.55 -10.44 -18.17
C PHE A 248 -0.05 -10.37 -17.89
N VAL A 249 0.68 -9.43 -18.50
CA VAL A 249 2.13 -9.29 -18.33
C VAL A 249 2.51 -8.95 -16.90
N ILE A 250 1.70 -8.16 -16.19
CA ILE A 250 1.97 -7.73 -14.82
C ILE A 250 1.53 -8.79 -13.81
N LEU A 251 0.30 -9.31 -13.92
CA LEU A 251 -0.27 -10.18 -12.90
C LEU A 251 0.23 -11.62 -12.98
N ILE A 252 0.53 -12.15 -14.17
CA ILE A 252 0.95 -13.56 -14.27
C ILE A 252 2.28 -13.82 -13.55
N PRO A 253 3.36 -13.03 -13.76
CA PRO A 253 4.58 -13.22 -12.99
C PRO A 253 4.34 -13.10 -11.48
N ALA A 254 3.54 -12.13 -11.05
CA ALA A 254 3.23 -11.92 -9.64
C ALA A 254 2.51 -13.13 -9.02
N LEU A 255 1.49 -13.67 -9.71
CA LEU A 255 0.74 -14.84 -9.27
C LEU A 255 1.59 -16.11 -9.28
N VAL A 256 2.46 -16.28 -10.28
CA VAL A 256 3.37 -17.44 -10.34
C VAL A 256 4.35 -17.40 -9.18
N ILE A 257 4.98 -16.25 -8.90
CA ILE A 257 5.93 -16.11 -7.78
C ILE A 257 5.21 -16.30 -6.44
N SER A 258 4.07 -15.64 -6.24
CA SER A 258 3.24 -15.80 -5.04
C SER A 258 2.85 -17.27 -4.82
N LEU A 259 2.48 -17.99 -5.87
CA LEU A 259 2.19 -19.43 -5.80
C LEU A 259 3.44 -20.24 -5.44
N LEU A 260 4.59 -19.96 -6.03
CA LEU A 260 5.84 -20.66 -5.74
C LEU A 260 6.29 -20.44 -4.28
N LEU A 261 6.18 -19.22 -3.78
CA LEU A 261 6.44 -18.90 -2.37
C LEU A 261 5.41 -19.57 -1.45
N GLY A 262 4.14 -19.61 -1.85
CA GLY A 262 3.09 -20.24 -1.02
C GLY A 262 3.20 -21.76 -0.96
N LEU A 263 3.80 -22.39 -1.96
CA LEU A 263 4.13 -23.81 -1.93
C LEU A 263 5.33 -24.12 -1.02
N SER A 264 6.21 -23.15 -0.74
CA SER A 264 7.35 -23.35 0.17
C SER A 264 7.05 -22.92 1.60
N ASP A 265 6.40 -21.76 1.77
CA ASP A 265 6.29 -21.04 3.05
C ASP A 265 4.82 -20.99 3.56
N GLY A 266 3.85 -21.49 2.78
CA GLY A 266 2.43 -21.45 3.13
C GLY A 266 1.69 -20.19 2.68
N PHE A 267 0.38 -20.16 2.92
CA PHE A 267 -0.53 -19.05 2.56
C PHE A 267 -1.14 -18.40 3.82
N GLU A 268 -0.39 -18.32 4.90
CA GLU A 268 -0.91 -18.03 6.25
C GLU A 268 -1.23 -16.54 6.45
N ASN A 269 -0.42 -15.65 5.87
CA ASN A 269 -0.51 -14.20 6.09
C ASN A 269 -1.52 -13.45 5.23
N PHE A 270 -2.49 -14.13 4.59
CA PHE A 270 -3.51 -13.44 3.78
C PHE A 270 -4.43 -12.53 4.62
N LYS A 271 -4.62 -12.84 5.91
CA LYS A 271 -5.37 -12.00 6.86
C LYS A 271 -4.50 -10.99 7.61
N TYR A 272 -3.19 -10.95 7.32
CA TYR A 272 -2.26 -10.08 8.02
C TYR A 272 -2.74 -8.62 7.96
N PRO A 273 -2.79 -7.91 9.09
CA PRO A 273 -3.28 -6.54 9.14
C PRO A 273 -2.29 -5.57 8.49
N VAL A 274 -2.78 -4.74 7.57
CA VAL A 274 -2.04 -3.66 6.91
C VAL A 274 -2.71 -2.33 7.14
N THR A 275 -1.94 -1.24 7.17
CA THR A 275 -2.51 0.10 7.31
C THR A 275 -3.32 0.50 6.08
N TYR A 276 -4.38 1.26 6.31
CA TYR A 276 -5.26 1.79 5.28
C TYR A 276 -5.82 3.15 5.73
N LEU A 277 -6.00 4.07 4.78
CA LEU A 277 -6.55 5.41 5.03
C LEU A 277 -8.07 5.33 5.26
N GLU A 278 -8.47 5.44 6.52
CA GLU A 278 -9.86 5.45 6.95
C GLU A 278 -10.64 6.58 6.24
N GLY A 279 -11.85 6.26 5.78
CA GLY A 279 -12.65 7.20 4.99
C GLY A 279 -12.07 7.56 3.61
N GLY A 280 -10.98 6.92 3.17
CA GLY A 280 -10.34 7.23 1.89
C GLY A 280 -11.23 7.08 0.64
N PHE A 281 -12.29 6.27 0.71
CA PHE A 281 -13.30 6.14 -0.37
C PHE A 281 -14.49 7.10 -0.22
N THR A 282 -14.64 7.79 0.92
CA THR A 282 -15.77 8.68 1.22
C THR A 282 -15.37 10.14 1.35
N SER A 283 -14.08 10.42 1.57
CA SER A 283 -13.52 11.76 1.70
C SER A 283 -12.50 12.08 0.59
N ALA A 284 -12.43 13.34 0.22
CA ALA A 284 -11.38 13.89 -0.65
C ALA A 284 -10.20 14.49 0.14
N ASP A 285 -10.28 14.48 1.47
CA ASP A 285 -9.26 15.05 2.36
C ASP A 285 -8.10 14.06 2.55
N PRO A 286 -6.93 14.31 1.93
CA PRO A 286 -5.81 13.38 2.01
C PRO A 286 -5.09 13.44 3.35
N MET A 287 -4.16 12.51 3.52
CA MET A 287 -3.14 12.59 4.56
C MET A 287 -1.86 13.21 3.95
N PRO A 288 -1.18 14.13 4.65
CA PRO A 288 0.15 14.59 4.25
C PRO A 288 1.15 13.43 4.17
N ASN A 289 2.02 13.47 3.17
CA ASN A 289 3.03 12.46 2.94
C ASN A 289 4.43 13.01 3.23
N TYR A 290 5.03 12.47 4.29
CA TYR A 290 6.40 12.75 4.70
C TYR A 290 7.28 11.49 4.70
N LEU A 291 6.77 10.36 4.20
CA LEU A 291 7.43 9.06 4.28
C LEU A 291 8.90 9.07 3.83
N GLU A 292 9.20 9.72 2.71
CA GLU A 292 10.57 9.84 2.19
C GLU A 292 11.44 10.70 3.12
N ARG A 293 10.95 11.88 3.51
CA ARG A 293 11.63 12.78 4.46
C ARG A 293 11.88 12.13 5.82
N ASP A 294 10.91 11.39 6.33
CA ASP A 294 11.01 10.70 7.62
C ASP A 294 12.05 9.59 7.54
N THR A 295 12.07 8.86 6.42
CA THR A 295 13.07 7.81 6.15
C THR A 295 14.48 8.41 6.08
N GLU A 296 14.66 9.52 5.38
CA GLU A 296 15.95 10.23 5.31
C GLU A 296 16.39 10.75 6.68
N ARG A 297 15.48 11.37 7.43
CA ARG A 297 15.79 11.97 8.74
C ARG A 297 16.13 10.93 9.80
N MET A 298 15.40 9.81 9.82
CA MET A 298 15.54 8.76 10.84
C MET A 298 16.52 7.65 10.44
N GLY A 299 16.97 7.65 9.18
CA GLY A 299 17.81 6.60 8.61
C GLY A 299 17.10 5.25 8.47
N ASN A 300 15.79 5.18 8.73
CA ASN A 300 14.99 3.96 8.66
C ASN A 300 13.55 4.27 8.25
N TYR A 301 12.99 3.37 7.42
CA TYR A 301 11.60 3.38 7.00
C TYR A 301 10.66 3.18 8.20
N GLN A 302 9.66 4.03 8.42
CA GLN A 302 8.67 3.83 9.48
C GLN A 302 7.58 2.86 9.01
N ALA A 303 7.28 1.83 9.81
CA ALA A 303 6.30 0.81 9.44
C ALA A 303 5.57 0.22 10.64
N LEU A 304 4.27 -0.02 10.43
CA LEU A 304 3.38 -0.78 11.28
C LEU A 304 3.14 -2.13 10.59
N GLY A 305 3.74 -3.19 11.12
CA GLY A 305 3.91 -4.44 10.37
C GLY A 305 4.70 -4.22 9.08
N ILE A 306 4.14 -4.65 7.95
CA ILE A 306 4.71 -4.47 6.59
C ILE A 306 4.34 -3.13 5.95
N SER A 307 3.40 -2.39 6.54
CA SER A 307 2.90 -1.13 5.97
C SER A 307 3.63 0.07 6.52
N GLY A 308 4.28 0.84 5.65
CA GLY A 308 4.81 2.12 6.12
C GLY A 308 3.82 3.25 6.09
N TYR A 309 4.14 4.22 6.93
CA TYR A 309 3.32 5.38 7.22
C TYR A 309 4.21 6.62 7.36
N SER A 310 3.63 7.78 7.09
CA SER A 310 4.26 9.07 7.37
C SER A 310 4.04 9.47 8.83
N LEU A 311 5.04 10.11 9.43
CA LEU A 311 4.90 10.72 10.75
C LEU A 311 4.31 12.11 10.63
N ILE A 312 3.16 12.33 11.24
CA ILE A 312 2.49 13.63 11.30
C ILE A 312 2.72 14.20 12.69
N ARG A 313 3.49 15.28 12.77
CA ARG A 313 3.88 15.91 14.05
C ARG A 313 4.55 14.93 15.02
N GLY A 314 5.27 13.94 14.49
CA GLY A 314 6.02 12.96 15.28
C GLY A 314 5.26 11.70 15.66
N ASP A 315 4.02 11.50 15.18
CA ASP A 315 3.21 10.32 15.46
C ASP A 315 2.56 9.75 14.18
N ILE A 316 2.04 8.52 14.24
CA ILE A 316 1.19 7.96 13.19
C ILE A 316 -0.15 8.70 13.15
N SER A 317 -0.75 8.86 11.96
CA SER A 317 -2.06 9.53 11.86
C SER A 317 -3.18 8.71 12.48
N ASP A 318 -4.07 9.40 13.17
CA ASP A 318 -5.40 8.96 13.57
C ASP A 318 -6.26 8.43 12.40
N LYS A 319 -6.11 9.01 11.20
CA LYS A 319 -6.79 8.58 9.97
C LYS A 319 -6.35 7.20 9.44
N LEU A 320 -5.34 6.57 10.02
CA LEU A 320 -4.91 5.23 9.60
C LEU A 320 -5.60 4.17 10.45
N THR A 321 -6.19 3.19 9.78
CA THR A 321 -6.79 2.01 10.41
C THR A 321 -6.18 0.73 9.82
N LEU A 322 -6.53 -0.42 10.39
CA LEU A 322 -6.05 -1.72 9.95
C LEU A 322 -7.09 -2.41 9.06
N MET A 323 -6.61 -3.07 8.02
CA MET A 323 -7.43 -3.88 7.12
C MET A 323 -6.71 -5.20 6.83
N PRO A 324 -7.43 -6.33 6.71
CA PRO A 324 -6.82 -7.58 6.26
C PRO A 324 -6.17 -7.45 4.88
N LEU A 325 -4.97 -8.01 4.73
CA LEU A 325 -4.14 -7.90 3.54
C LEU A 325 -4.87 -8.31 2.25
N TYR A 326 -5.67 -9.38 2.26
CA TYR A 326 -6.42 -9.79 1.06
C TYR A 326 -7.42 -8.71 0.59
N GLN A 327 -8.11 -8.02 1.52
CA GLN A 327 -9.05 -6.95 1.17
C GLN A 327 -8.28 -5.77 0.58
N PHE A 328 -7.15 -5.43 1.21
CA PHE A 328 -6.27 -4.38 0.75
C PHE A 328 -5.75 -4.66 -0.67
N LEU A 329 -5.27 -5.87 -0.95
CA LEU A 329 -4.76 -6.26 -2.27
C LEU A 329 -5.85 -6.23 -3.35
N LEU A 330 -7.09 -6.59 -3.02
CA LEU A 330 -8.22 -6.48 -3.95
C LEU A 330 -8.53 -5.01 -4.31
N LEU A 331 -8.50 -4.11 -3.33
CA LEU A 331 -8.65 -2.67 -3.57
C LEU A 331 -7.47 -2.12 -4.38
N ALA A 332 -6.25 -2.58 -4.08
CA ALA A 332 -5.05 -2.17 -4.79
C ALA A 332 -5.11 -2.59 -6.26
N LEU A 333 -5.60 -3.81 -6.52
CA LEU A 333 -5.83 -4.33 -7.87
C LEU A 333 -6.87 -3.48 -8.64
N ALA A 334 -7.95 -3.06 -7.99
CA ALA A 334 -8.95 -2.20 -8.62
C ALA A 334 -8.36 -0.85 -9.06
N LEU A 335 -7.57 -0.20 -8.20
CA LEU A 335 -6.86 1.03 -8.54
C LEU A 335 -5.80 0.81 -9.64
N LEU A 336 -5.07 -0.31 -9.60
CA LEU A 336 -4.11 -0.69 -10.64
C LEU A 336 -4.77 -0.81 -12.01
N VAL A 337 -5.97 -1.42 -12.08
CA VAL A 337 -6.74 -1.52 -13.33
C VAL A 337 -7.10 -0.14 -13.86
N LEU A 338 -7.58 0.77 -13.01
CA LEU A 338 -7.90 2.14 -13.43
C LEU A 338 -6.69 2.90 -13.96
N CYS A 339 -5.55 2.81 -13.27
CA CYS A 339 -4.30 3.42 -13.73
C CYS A 339 -3.82 2.81 -15.06
N THR A 340 -3.92 1.48 -15.20
CA THR A 340 -3.61 0.78 -16.45
C THR A 340 -4.49 1.28 -17.59
N VAL A 341 -5.79 1.45 -17.36
CA VAL A 341 -6.72 1.99 -18.37
C VAL A 341 -6.27 3.40 -18.81
N PHE A 342 -5.94 4.28 -17.86
CA PHE A 342 -5.46 5.63 -18.16
C PHE A 342 -4.24 5.61 -19.10
N TYR A 343 -3.18 4.91 -18.73
CA TYR A 343 -1.95 4.86 -19.54
C TYR A 343 -2.15 4.16 -20.89
N VAL A 344 -2.99 3.12 -20.96
CA VAL A 344 -3.34 2.44 -22.22
C VAL A 344 -4.03 3.43 -23.17
N VAL A 345 -5.03 4.15 -22.68
CA VAL A 345 -5.79 5.11 -23.49
C VAL A 345 -4.90 6.29 -23.91
N LEU A 346 -4.02 6.77 -23.02
CA LEU A 346 -3.04 7.81 -23.33
C LEU A 346 -2.11 7.37 -24.48
N ASN A 347 -1.54 6.17 -24.39
CA ASN A 347 -0.66 5.65 -25.44
C ASN A 347 -1.39 5.45 -26.78
N ILE A 348 -2.61 4.94 -26.73
CA ILE A 348 -3.48 4.83 -27.90
C ILE A 348 -3.76 6.20 -28.53
N PHE A 349 -4.03 7.23 -27.71
CA PHE A 349 -4.25 8.60 -28.19
C PHE A 349 -3.03 9.13 -28.93
N ILE A 350 -1.86 9.08 -28.30
CA ILE A 350 -0.62 9.60 -28.89
C ILE A 350 -0.30 8.83 -30.18
N SER A 351 -0.35 7.50 -30.13
CA SER A 351 -0.14 6.62 -31.30
C SER A 351 -1.08 6.98 -32.46
N SER A 352 -2.34 7.30 -32.18
CA SER A 352 -3.34 7.66 -33.20
C SER A 352 -3.07 9.01 -33.88
N VAL A 353 -2.60 9.99 -33.11
CA VAL A 353 -2.31 11.34 -33.60
C VAL A 353 -0.99 11.38 -34.38
N THR A 354 -0.03 10.54 -34.01
CA THR A 354 1.29 10.50 -34.63
C THR A 354 1.30 9.63 -35.88
N LYS A 355 1.75 10.16 -37.03
CA LYS A 355 1.89 9.36 -38.26
C LYS A 355 3.16 8.50 -38.27
N ASN A 356 4.22 8.99 -37.64
CA ASN A 356 5.50 8.29 -37.57
C ASN A 356 5.62 7.55 -36.24
N LYS A 357 5.77 6.22 -36.33
CA LYS A 357 5.95 5.31 -35.18
C LYS A 357 7.09 5.73 -34.26
N ILE A 358 8.25 6.11 -34.79
CA ILE A 358 9.41 6.48 -33.95
C ILE A 358 9.12 7.79 -33.21
N ILE A 359 8.65 8.81 -33.93
CA ILE A 359 8.33 10.12 -33.33
C ILE A 359 7.25 9.99 -32.26
N GLY A 360 6.20 9.21 -32.53
CA GLY A 360 5.13 9.03 -31.56
C GLY A 360 5.56 8.23 -30.33
N PHE A 361 6.42 7.22 -30.51
CA PHE A 361 6.95 6.42 -29.40
C PHE A 361 7.78 7.32 -28.48
N SER A 362 8.69 8.11 -29.07
CA SER A 362 9.50 9.09 -28.34
C SER A 362 8.62 10.13 -27.65
N ALA A 363 7.59 10.65 -28.31
CA ALA A 363 6.66 11.60 -27.71
C ALA A 363 5.90 10.99 -26.53
N ALA A 364 5.41 9.75 -26.64
CA ALA A 364 4.72 9.06 -25.55
C ALA A 364 5.63 8.80 -24.34
N ALA A 365 6.89 8.41 -24.59
CA ALA A 365 7.89 8.27 -23.56
C ALA A 365 8.15 9.61 -22.84
N VAL A 366 8.44 10.67 -23.61
CA VAL A 366 8.73 12.01 -23.07
C VAL A 366 7.54 12.56 -22.28
N ILE A 367 6.32 12.45 -22.79
CA ILE A 367 5.10 12.90 -22.09
C ILE A 367 4.92 12.13 -20.77
N SER A 368 5.16 10.82 -20.77
CA SER A 368 5.03 10.01 -19.55
C SER A 368 6.09 10.37 -18.51
N ILE A 369 7.36 10.51 -18.94
CA ILE A 369 8.49 10.87 -18.07
C ILE A 369 8.29 12.28 -17.49
N ILE A 370 8.00 13.27 -18.34
CA ILE A 370 7.76 14.65 -17.89
C ILE A 370 6.51 14.71 -17.00
N GLY A 371 5.45 13.99 -17.38
CA GLY A 371 4.22 13.89 -16.58
C GLY A 371 4.51 13.39 -15.17
N ILE A 372 5.28 12.31 -15.03
CA ILE A 372 5.71 11.77 -13.73
C ILE A 372 6.61 12.78 -13.00
N ALA A 373 7.69 13.27 -13.63
CA ALA A 373 8.67 14.15 -12.99
C ALA A 373 8.06 15.47 -12.49
N VAL A 374 7.19 16.11 -13.29
CA VAL A 374 6.51 17.36 -12.89
C VAL A 374 5.51 17.14 -11.76
N SER A 375 4.94 15.93 -11.69
CA SER A 375 3.92 15.56 -10.70
C SER A 375 4.52 15.03 -9.39
N GLN A 376 5.80 14.61 -9.37
CA GLN A 376 6.46 14.12 -8.15
C GLN A 376 6.41 15.14 -7.00
N ARG A 377 6.48 16.44 -7.29
CA ARG A 377 6.36 17.49 -6.26
C ARG A 377 4.99 17.54 -5.56
N TRP A 378 3.99 16.84 -6.09
CA TRP A 378 2.64 16.77 -5.50
C TRP A 378 2.44 15.55 -4.62
N ILE A 379 3.31 14.55 -4.69
CA ILE A 379 3.25 13.39 -3.78
C ILE A 379 3.91 13.67 -2.43
N VAL A 380 4.63 14.78 -2.25
CA VAL A 380 5.35 15.14 -1.01
C VAL A 380 4.66 16.32 -0.33
N ASP A 381 4.74 16.38 1.00
CA ASP A 381 4.22 17.43 1.87
C ASP A 381 2.68 17.46 1.94
N GLU A 382 2.08 18.66 2.07
CA GLU A 382 0.65 18.86 2.32
C GLU A 382 -0.13 19.20 1.04
N LYS A 383 0.44 18.94 -0.14
CA LYS A 383 -0.14 19.38 -1.43
C LYS A 383 -1.08 18.33 -2.00
N LEU A 384 -2.33 18.70 -2.26
CA LEU A 384 -3.30 17.82 -2.92
C LEU A 384 -2.79 17.32 -4.28
N ASN A 385 -2.65 16.01 -4.42
CA ASN A 385 -2.21 15.37 -5.65
C ASN A 385 -3.39 15.05 -6.57
N LEU A 386 -3.45 15.78 -7.69
CA LEU A 386 -4.46 15.63 -8.75
C LEU A 386 -3.87 15.11 -10.07
N SER A 387 -2.63 14.63 -10.07
CA SER A 387 -2.02 14.11 -11.29
C SER A 387 -2.37 12.66 -11.53
N PRO A 388 -2.93 12.30 -12.70
CA PRO A 388 -3.09 10.89 -13.05
C PRO A 388 -1.74 10.18 -13.26
N PHE A 389 -0.64 10.92 -13.47
CA PHE A 389 0.70 10.33 -13.70
C PHE A 389 1.38 9.82 -12.43
N THR A 390 0.97 10.27 -11.25
CA THR A 390 1.49 9.79 -9.95
C THR A 390 0.54 8.83 -9.26
N MET A 391 -0.63 8.56 -9.83
CA MET A 391 -1.60 7.59 -9.31
C MET A 391 -1.29 6.15 -9.78
N ASN A 392 -0.01 5.84 -9.99
CA ASN A 392 0.49 4.54 -10.46
C ASN A 392 0.87 3.57 -9.32
N ASN A 393 0.85 4.03 -8.07
CA ASN A 393 1.12 3.19 -6.90
C ASN A 393 -0.13 3.03 -6.04
N PRO A 394 -0.90 1.93 -6.25
CA PRO A 394 -2.15 1.74 -5.52
C PRO A 394 -1.93 1.50 -4.02
N VAL A 395 -0.81 0.87 -3.64
CA VAL A 395 -0.49 0.59 -2.23
C VAL A 395 -0.27 1.89 -1.46
N ASN A 396 0.55 2.80 -2.00
CA ASN A 396 0.80 4.09 -1.33
C ASN A 396 -0.45 4.98 -1.28
N ILE A 397 -1.34 4.93 -2.27
CA ILE A 397 -2.63 5.64 -2.22
C ILE A 397 -3.50 5.10 -1.07
N LEU A 398 -3.63 3.77 -0.97
CA LEU A 398 -4.43 3.14 0.08
C LEU A 398 -3.85 3.35 1.47
N ASN A 399 -2.53 3.37 1.62
CA ASN A 399 -1.86 3.69 2.89
C ASN A 399 -1.88 5.20 3.24
N GLY A 400 -2.43 6.06 2.37
CA GLY A 400 -2.44 7.51 2.56
C GLY A 400 -1.11 8.22 2.29
N ASN A 401 -0.09 7.53 1.77
CA ASN A 401 1.25 8.07 1.54
C ASN A 401 1.43 8.72 0.16
N TYR A 402 0.42 9.42 -0.39
CA TYR A 402 0.50 10.03 -1.73
C TYR A 402 -0.25 11.35 -1.90
N ASN A 403 -0.65 11.98 -0.79
CA ASN A 403 -1.43 13.24 -0.77
C ASN A 403 -2.69 13.21 -1.63
N THR A 404 -3.29 12.03 -1.77
CA THR A 404 -4.53 11.81 -2.49
C THR A 404 -5.29 10.69 -1.80
N THR A 405 -6.61 10.77 -1.79
CA THR A 405 -7.45 9.68 -1.29
C THR A 405 -7.78 8.70 -2.42
N PRO A 406 -8.10 7.43 -2.11
CA PRO A 406 -8.63 6.49 -3.10
C PRO A 406 -9.82 7.05 -3.91
N LEU A 407 -10.75 7.77 -3.28
CA LEU A 407 -11.86 8.43 -3.95
C LEU A 407 -11.38 9.45 -4.99
N LEU A 408 -10.48 10.34 -4.59
CA LEU A 408 -9.96 11.39 -5.46
C LEU A 408 -9.15 10.78 -6.62
N ALA A 409 -8.35 9.75 -6.34
CA ALA A 409 -7.61 9.02 -7.36
C ALA A 409 -8.55 8.38 -8.40
N ILE A 410 -9.65 7.76 -7.95
CA ILE A 410 -10.67 7.20 -8.86
C ILE A 410 -11.27 8.32 -9.72
N ILE A 411 -11.68 9.43 -9.13
CA ILE A 411 -12.28 10.56 -9.86
C ILE A 411 -11.33 11.10 -10.92
N VAL A 412 -10.07 11.34 -10.57
CA VAL A 412 -9.05 11.87 -11.47
C VAL A 412 -8.76 10.88 -12.60
N LEU A 413 -8.53 9.61 -12.30
CA LEU A 413 -8.23 8.59 -13.29
C LEU A 413 -9.41 8.36 -14.25
N VAL A 414 -10.64 8.25 -13.73
CA VAL A 414 -11.84 8.07 -14.55
C VAL A 414 -12.09 9.29 -15.44
N THR A 415 -11.98 10.50 -14.90
CA THR A 415 -12.20 11.74 -15.65
C THR A 415 -11.14 11.92 -16.74
N ALA A 416 -9.85 11.77 -16.41
CA ALA A 416 -8.77 11.88 -17.38
C ALA A 416 -8.89 10.82 -18.49
N THR A 417 -9.22 9.58 -18.12
CA THR A 417 -9.46 8.49 -19.08
C THR A 417 -10.64 8.80 -19.98
N ALA A 418 -11.78 9.26 -19.44
CA ALA A 418 -12.96 9.58 -20.22
C ALA A 418 -12.68 10.69 -21.23
N LEU A 419 -11.98 11.75 -20.83
CA LEU A 419 -11.56 12.83 -21.73
C LEU A 419 -10.67 12.31 -22.86
N LEU A 420 -9.70 11.45 -22.57
CA LEU A 420 -8.83 10.86 -23.60
C LEU A 420 -9.58 9.91 -24.54
N ILE A 421 -10.56 9.14 -24.04
CA ILE A 421 -11.42 8.29 -24.88
C ILE A 421 -12.26 9.16 -25.82
N LEU A 422 -12.89 10.22 -25.29
CA LEU A 422 -13.68 11.15 -26.08
C LEU A 422 -12.83 11.85 -27.15
N GLY A 423 -11.62 12.30 -26.78
CA GLY A 423 -10.64 12.88 -27.69
C GLY A 423 -10.25 11.92 -28.81
N ASN A 424 -9.95 10.66 -28.49
CA ASN A 424 -9.68 9.60 -29.48
C ASN A 424 -10.86 9.40 -30.43
N ILE A 425 -12.08 9.24 -29.89
CA ILE A 425 -13.29 9.01 -30.71
C ILE A 425 -13.52 10.18 -31.66
N TRP A 426 -13.38 11.41 -31.17
CA TRP A 426 -13.54 12.61 -31.97
C TRP A 426 -12.50 12.68 -33.10
N TYR A 427 -11.23 12.41 -32.79
CA TYR A 427 -10.15 12.40 -33.77
C TYR A 427 -10.37 11.32 -34.86
N PHE A 428 -10.72 10.09 -34.47
CA PHE A 428 -10.99 8.99 -35.42
C PHE A 428 -12.21 9.22 -36.33
N LYS A 429 -13.18 10.04 -35.89
CA LYS A 429 -14.32 10.42 -36.74
C LYS A 429 -13.92 11.41 -37.83
N LYS A 430 -13.08 12.40 -37.50
CA LYS A 430 -12.68 13.48 -38.42
C LYS A 430 -11.53 13.10 -39.34
N LYS A 431 -10.82 12.01 -39.06
CA LYS A 431 -9.69 11.57 -39.87
C LYS A 431 -10.19 10.92 -41.17
N ASP A 432 -9.92 11.61 -42.27
CA ASP A 432 -10.06 11.07 -43.63
C ASP A 432 -8.96 10.04 -43.90
N LEU A 433 -9.29 9.00 -44.67
CA LEU A 433 -8.42 7.85 -44.97
C LEU A 433 -7.69 7.97 -46.31
#